data_AF-A0A2U1MCK3-F1
#
_entry.id   AF-A0A2U1MCK3-F1
#
_cell.length_a   1.000
_cell.length_b   1.000
_cell.length_c   1.000
_cell.angle_alpha   90.00
_cell.angle_beta   90.00
_cell.angle_gamma   90.00
#
_symmetry.space_group_name_H-M   'P 1'
#
loop_
_entity.id
_entity.type
_entity.pdbx_description
1 polymer ?
#
loop_
_entity_poly.entity_id
_entity_poly.type
_entity_poly.pdbx_seq_one_letter_code
_entity_poly.pdbx_strand_id
1 'polypeptide(L)'
;MAIYIGTEKEEREKVLDNHYCMDLVLEGFGAEPIAEYSAYSKIPKDLRKQILTWLRKQPGCYEMLVDVLKHLKNKKDKKEKERKENEMKEKEMKKRKKKDDAEGSGANF
;
A
#
# COMPACT_ATOMS: atom_id res chain seq x y z
N MET A 1 16.13 -21.20 5.53
CA MET A 1 15.00 -21.07 4.58
C MET A 1 14.82 -19.59 4.29
N ALA A 2 15.38 -19.08 3.19
CA ALA A 2 15.30 -17.66 2.84
C ALA A 2 14.04 -17.44 2.00
N ILE A 3 12.99 -16.93 2.63
CA ILE A 3 11.71 -16.73 1.95
C ILE A 3 11.80 -15.41 1.18
N TYR A 4 11.89 -15.51 -0.13
CA TYR A 4 12.10 -14.39 -1.04
C TYR A 4 10.76 -13.69 -1.34
N ILE A 5 10.50 -12.55 -0.71
CA ILE A 5 9.31 -11.72 -0.99
C ILE A 5 9.66 -10.74 -2.12
N GLY A 6 9.82 -11.26 -3.34
CA GLY A 6 10.14 -10.44 -4.51
C GLY A 6 11.54 -9.82 -4.47
N THR A 7 11.76 -8.72 -5.20
CA THR A 7 13.09 -8.08 -5.26
C THR A 7 13.48 -7.40 -3.94
N GLU A 8 14.79 -7.27 -3.66
CA GLU A 8 15.32 -6.57 -2.45
C GLU A 8 14.66 -5.18 -2.24
N LYS A 9 14.33 -4.50 -3.34
CA LYS A 9 13.65 -3.21 -3.33
C LYS A 9 12.21 -3.30 -2.83
N GLU A 10 11.45 -4.31 -3.27
CA GLU A 10 10.05 -4.51 -2.88
C GLU A 10 9.91 -4.98 -1.43
N GLU A 11 10.78 -5.90 -1.01
CA GLU A 11 10.83 -6.36 0.38
C GLU A 11 11.13 -5.18 1.30
N ARG A 12 12.09 -4.32 0.90
CA ARG A 12 12.40 -3.08 1.60
C ARG A 12 11.23 -2.11 1.65
N GLU A 13 10.57 -1.82 0.52
CA GLU A 13 9.41 -0.92 0.54
C GLU A 13 8.32 -1.43 1.49
N LYS A 14 8.06 -2.73 1.51
CA LYS A 14 7.07 -3.34 2.40
C LYS A 14 7.47 -3.33 3.88
N VAL A 15 8.75 -3.55 4.17
CA VAL A 15 9.32 -3.45 5.53
C VAL A 15 9.14 -2.02 6.06
N LEU A 16 9.38 -1.00 5.23
CA LEU A 16 9.26 0.40 5.64
C LEU A 16 7.82 0.90 5.74
N ASP A 17 6.92 0.35 4.94
CA ASP A 17 5.49 0.66 4.99
C ASP A 17 4.81 0.00 6.21
N ASN A 18 5.53 -0.87 6.93
CA ASN A 18 5.05 -1.54 8.13
C ASN A 18 5.64 -0.91 9.40
N HIS A 19 4.79 -0.30 10.22
CA HIS A 19 5.15 0.29 11.51
C HIS A 19 5.87 -0.69 12.45
N TYR A 20 5.42 -1.95 12.55
CA TYR A 20 6.05 -2.96 13.41
C TYR A 20 7.48 -3.29 12.96
N CYS A 21 7.71 -3.39 11.65
CA CYS A 21 9.06 -3.63 11.13
C CYS A 21 9.96 -2.42 11.34
N MET A 22 9.42 -1.20 11.22
CA MET A 22 10.14 0.03 11.55
C MET A 22 10.50 0.10 13.03
N ASP A 23 9.60 -0.29 13.94
CA ASP A 23 9.86 -0.34 15.38
C ASP A 23 10.99 -1.33 15.70
N LEU A 24 10.99 -2.52 15.07
CA LEU A 24 12.10 -3.48 15.21
C LEU A 24 13.43 -2.93 14.69
N VAL A 25 13.41 -2.17 13.60
CA VAL A 25 14.64 -1.52 13.09
C VAL A 25 15.12 -0.44 14.05
N LEU A 26 14.21 0.34 14.62
CA LEU A 26 14.52 1.34 15.63
C LEU A 26 15.07 0.70 16.91
N GLU A 27 14.56 -0.46 17.33
CA GLU A 27 15.09 -1.21 18.47
C GLU A 27 16.48 -1.81 18.19
N GLY A 28 16.71 -2.34 16.98
CA GLY A 28 17.96 -3.03 16.63
C GLY A 28 19.10 -2.11 16.19
N PHE A 29 18.79 -1.04 15.46
CA PHE A 29 19.76 -0.13 14.85
C PHE A 29 19.60 1.32 15.31
N GLY A 30 18.61 1.61 16.17
CA GLY A 30 18.33 2.97 16.63
C GLY A 30 17.64 3.85 15.58
N ALA A 31 17.36 5.08 15.99
CA ALA A 31 16.91 6.13 15.06
C ALA A 31 18.06 6.70 14.24
N GLU A 32 19.33 6.42 14.57
CA GLU A 32 20.52 6.99 13.91
C GLU A 32 20.52 6.84 12.38
N PRO A 33 20.24 5.67 11.79
CA PRO A 33 20.24 5.53 10.33
C PRO A 33 19.11 6.35 9.66
N ILE A 34 18.02 6.61 10.37
CA ILE A 34 16.88 7.37 9.85
C ILE A 34 17.08 8.87 10.10
N ALA A 35 17.68 9.24 11.22
CA ALA A 35 18.01 10.61 11.58
C ALA A 35 19.15 11.15 10.72
N GLU A 36 20.19 10.35 10.47
CA GLU A 36 21.34 10.74 9.66
C GLU A 36 21.00 10.82 8.17
N TYR A 37 20.23 9.86 7.66
CA TYR A 37 19.89 9.82 6.24
C TYR A 37 18.51 10.41 5.91
N SER A 38 17.75 10.92 6.89
CA SER A 38 16.37 11.45 6.81
C SER A 38 15.29 10.46 6.31
N ALA A 39 15.68 9.46 5.54
CA ALA A 39 14.84 8.49 4.89
C ALA A 39 15.64 7.24 4.64
N TYR A 40 14.98 6.10 4.80
CA TYR A 40 15.63 4.81 4.58
C TYR A 40 16.15 4.62 3.14
N SER A 41 15.65 5.41 2.18
CA SER A 41 16.02 5.40 0.74
C SER A 41 17.30 6.16 0.44
N LYS A 42 17.87 6.80 1.46
CA LYS A 42 19.16 7.49 1.42
C LYS A 42 20.25 6.73 2.19
N ILE A 43 19.88 5.76 3.04
CA ILE A 43 20.81 4.86 3.75
C ILE A 43 21.73 4.11 2.75
N PRO A 44 23.03 3.90 3.00
CA PRO A 44 23.89 3.13 2.10
C PRO A 44 23.38 1.69 1.83
N LYS A 45 23.63 1.15 0.64
CA LYS A 45 23.16 -0.20 0.25
C LYS A 45 23.63 -1.29 1.23
N ASP A 46 24.87 -1.21 1.69
CA ASP A 46 25.42 -2.20 2.62
C ASP A 46 24.71 -2.18 3.97
N LEU A 47 24.45 -0.99 4.52
CA LEU A 47 23.70 -0.84 5.78
C LEU A 47 22.26 -1.34 5.60
N ARG A 48 21.61 -1.06 4.46
CA ARG A 48 20.27 -1.61 4.15
C ARG A 48 20.27 -3.14 4.15
N LYS A 49 21.28 -3.77 3.55
CA LYS A 49 21.39 -5.24 3.51
C LYS A 49 21.59 -5.82 4.90
N GLN A 50 22.37 -5.16 5.75
CA GLN A 50 22.55 -5.59 7.14
C GLN A 50 21.23 -5.56 7.89
N ILE A 51 20.48 -4.46 7.80
CA ILE A 51 19.20 -4.34 8.51
C ILE A 51 18.17 -5.36 8.00
N LEU A 52 18.06 -5.54 6.68
CA LEU A 52 17.16 -6.57 6.10
C LEU A 52 17.56 -7.98 6.54
N THR A 53 18.86 -8.27 6.55
CA THR A 53 19.36 -9.58 7.00
C THR A 53 19.07 -9.82 8.47
N TRP A 54 19.16 -8.78 9.30
CA TRP A 54 18.83 -8.84 10.71
C TRP A 54 17.32 -9.02 10.94
N LEU A 55 16.47 -8.25 10.25
CA LEU A 55 15.01 -8.40 10.29
C LEU A 55 14.55 -9.81 9.92
N ARG A 56 15.17 -10.43 8.91
CA ARG A 56 14.88 -11.82 8.53
C ARG A 56 15.20 -12.85 9.61
N LYS A 57 16.03 -12.50 10.60
CA LYS A 57 16.34 -13.35 11.75
C LYS A 57 15.38 -13.13 12.92
N GLN A 58 14.56 -12.06 12.88
CA GLN A 58 13.62 -11.76 13.95
C GLN A 58 12.36 -12.64 13.86
N PRO A 59 11.92 -13.24 14.98
CA PRO A 59 10.65 -13.96 15.02
C PRO A 59 9.48 -13.00 14.77
N GLY A 60 8.48 -13.45 14.01
CA GLY A 60 7.29 -12.65 13.70
C GLY A 60 7.46 -11.62 12.59
N CYS A 61 8.68 -11.28 12.16
CA CYS A 61 8.88 -10.36 11.02
C CYS A 61 8.27 -10.94 9.73
N TYR A 62 8.38 -12.26 9.54
CA TYR A 62 7.78 -12.94 8.39
C TYR A 62 6.25 -12.95 8.44
N GLU A 63 5.67 -13.32 9.59
CA GLU A 63 4.21 -13.39 9.76
C GLU A 63 3.58 -12.00 9.56
N MET A 64 4.20 -10.97 10.13
CA MET A 64 3.78 -9.58 9.94
C MET A 64 3.90 -9.12 8.49
N LEU A 65 4.96 -9.51 7.78
CA LEU A 65 5.10 -9.19 6.35
C LEU A 65 4.01 -9.87 5.51
N VAL A 66 3.67 -11.13 5.82
CA VAL A 66 2.57 -11.86 5.14
C VAL A 66 1.21 -11.22 5.43
N ASP A 67 0.94 -10.82 6.66
CA ASP A 67 -0.32 -10.16 7.03
C ASP A 67 -0.44 -8.77 6.39
N VAL A 68 0.64 -7.99 6.34
CA VAL A 68 0.65 -6.71 5.63
C VAL A 68 0.42 -6.90 4.14
N LEU A 69 1.02 -7.92 3.51
CA LEU A 69 0.75 -8.24 2.10
C LEU A 69 -0.74 -8.55 1.86
N LYS A 70 -1.36 -9.31 2.76
CA LYS A 70 -2.79 -9.64 2.69
C LYS A 70 -3.65 -8.39 2.86
N HIS A 71 -3.32 -7.52 3.81
CA HIS A 71 -4.04 -6.28 4.06
C HIS A 71 -3.92 -5.29 2.89
N LEU A 72 -2.72 -5.11 2.33
CA LEU A 72 -2.48 -4.24 1.18
C LEU A 72 -3.21 -4.73 -0.07
N LYS A 73 -3.24 -6.05 -0.29
CA LYS A 73 -4.01 -6.66 -1.38
C LYS A 73 -5.50 -6.34 -1.23
N ASN A 74 -6.07 -6.61 -0.05
CA ASN A 74 -7.47 -6.29 0.26
C ASN A 74 -7.80 -4.80 0.10
N LYS A 75 -6.88 -3.91 0.49
CA LYS A 75 -7.06 -2.45 0.36
C LYS A 75 -7.06 -2.01 -1.10
N LYS A 76 -6.19 -2.59 -1.95
CA LYS A 76 -6.20 -2.34 -3.41
C LYS A 76 -7.49 -2.85 -4.05
N ASP A 77 -7.90 -4.07 -3.75
CA ASP A 77 -9.15 -4.66 -4.23
C ASP A 77 -10.38 -3.84 -3.85
N LYS A 78 -10.46 -3.38 -2.59
CA LYS A 78 -11.54 -2.50 -2.13
C LYS A 78 -11.58 -1.18 -2.90
N LYS A 79 -10.42 -0.54 -3.08
CA LYS A 79 -10.31 0.75 -3.78
C LYS A 79 -10.66 0.63 -5.26
N GLU A 80 -10.31 -0.48 -5.91
CA GLU A 80 -10.71 -0.74 -7.30
C GLU A 80 -12.22 -0.99 -7.41
N LYS A 81 -12.81 -1.72 -6.46
CA LYS A 81 -14.25 -1.98 -6.42
C LYS A 81 -15.04 -0.68 -6.24
N GLU A 82 -14.61 0.21 -5.34
CA GLU A 82 -15.23 1.55 -5.17
C GLU A 82 -15.14 2.39 -6.44
N ARG A 83 -14.01 2.35 -7.17
CA ARG A 83 -13.89 3.05 -8.46
C ARG A 83 -14.88 2.56 -9.49
N LYS A 84 -15.03 1.23 -9.63
CA LYS A 84 -15.99 0.64 -10.57
C LYS A 84 -17.44 0.96 -10.20
N GLU A 85 -17.77 0.98 -8.91
CA GLU A 85 -19.10 1.34 -8.43
C GLU A 85 -19.43 2.82 -8.67
N ASN A 86 -18.50 3.74 -8.38
CA ASN A 86 -18.68 5.17 -8.67
C ASN A 86 -18.83 5.43 -10.17
N GLU A 87 -18.07 4.74 -11.02
CA GLU A 87 -18.19 4.88 -12.47
C GLU A 87 -19.55 4.38 -12.99
N MET A 88 -20.08 3.28 -12.43
CA MET A 88 -21.43 2.80 -12.76
C MET A 88 -22.51 3.81 -12.32
N LYS A 89 -22.42 4.34 -11.10
CA LYS A 89 -23.36 5.36 -10.59
C LYS A 89 -23.33 6.63 -11.43
N GLU A 90 -22.15 7.09 -11.85
CA GLU A 90 -22.01 8.26 -12.72
C GLU A 90 -22.62 8.03 -14.11
N LYS A 91 -22.36 6.85 -14.72
CA LYS A 91 -22.97 6.47 -16.00
C LYS A 91 -24.49 6.39 -15.90
N GLU A 92 -25.02 5.91 -14.79
CA GLU A 92 -26.46 5.85 -14.54
C GLU A 92 -27.08 7.24 -14.39
N MET A 93 -26.48 8.14 -13.59
CA MET A 93 -26.94 9.52 -13.45
C MET A 93 -26.93 10.27 -14.78
N LYS A 94 -25.88 10.10 -15.60
CA LYS A 94 -25.81 10.67 -16.96
C LYS A 94 -26.91 10.14 -17.88
N LYS A 95 -27.27 8.85 -17.79
CA LYS A 95 -28.39 8.26 -18.56
C LYS A 95 -29.75 8.81 -18.13
N ARG A 96 -29.98 8.96 -16.81
CA ARG A 96 -31.24 9.52 -16.28
C ARG A 96 -31.43 10.96 -16.72
N LYS A 97 -30.41 11.81 -16.53
CA LYS A 97 -30.45 13.22 -16.96
C LYS A 97 -30.76 13.39 -18.44
N LYS A 98 -30.17 12.57 -19.31
CA LYS A 98 -30.44 12.58 -20.75
C LYS A 98 -31.86 12.11 -21.13
N LYS A 99 -32.54 11.35 -20.26
CA LYS A 99 -33.95 10.95 -20.42
C LYS A 99 -34.90 12.06 -19.96
N ASP A 100 -34.60 12.71 -18.84
CA ASP A 100 -35.38 13.84 -18.32
C ASP A 100 -35.39 15.03 -19.31
N ASP A 101 -34.26 15.30 -19.98
CA ASP A 101 -34.17 16.33 -21.04
C ASP A 101 -34.97 15.98 -22.31
N ALA A 102 -35.30 14.70 -22.55
CA ALA A 102 -36.05 14.25 -23.72
C ALA A 102 -37.57 14.19 -23.49
N GLU A 103 -38.02 14.01 -22.24
CA GLU A 103 -39.45 13.98 -21.87
C GLU A 103 -39.99 15.35 -21.44
N GLY A 104 -39.12 16.34 -21.18
CA GLY A 104 -39.50 17.72 -20.84
C GLY A 104 -40.04 18.58 -22.00
N SER A 105 -40.05 18.10 -23.25
CA SER A 105 -40.58 18.86 -24.40
C SER A 105 -42.02 18.49 -24.80
N GLY A 106 -42.79 17.85 -23.90
CA GLY A 106 -44.12 17.33 -24.23
C GLY A 106 -45.20 17.59 -23.19
N ALA A 107 -45.26 18.78 -22.58
CA ALA A 107 -46.41 19.15 -21.76
C ALA A 107 -46.62 20.67 -21.67
N ASN A 108 -47.41 21.19 -22.62
CA ASN A 108 -48.71 21.83 -22.38
C ASN A 108 -48.94 23.05 -23.31
N PHE A 109 -50.02 22.91 -24.08
CA PHE A 109 -51.00 23.90 -24.54
C PHE A 109 -50.53 25.25 -25.10
#